data_AF-A0A1Q7D4Z9-F1
#
_entry.id   AF-A0A1Q7D4Z9-F1
#
_cell.length_a   1.000
_cell.length_b   1.000
_cell.length_c   1.000
_cell.angle_alpha   90.00
_cell.angle_beta   90.00
_cell.angle_gamma   90.00
#
_symmetry.space_group_name_H-M   'P 1'
#
loop_
_entity.id
_entity.type
_entity.pdbx_description
1 polymer ?
#
loop_
_entity_poly.entity_id
_entity_poly.type
_entity_poly.pdbx_seq_one_letter_code
_entity_poly.pdbx_strand_id
1 'polypeptide(L)'
;MTAIRPVALAGLLLAGCTVAPTAPPIIVPNVGGMWAGTWGGTPVTLLITDQRDDAPSGAGVYVGSWLLLGGQTPGLSGVMSYTTRGDHVSVNVHGRFATLAGRLALIVDSAAPDGAQQLLLTSIEPDQMVGSGTSKFSWGPQGPVELKRPPATR
;
A
#
# COMPACT_ATOMS: atom_id res chain seq x y z
N MET A 1 39.71 34.70 43.83
CA MET A 1 39.47 33.30 44.25
C MET A 1 38.01 32.99 44.01
N THR A 2 37.77 32.06 43.08
CA THR A 2 36.48 31.66 42.51
C THR A 2 35.91 30.52 43.33
N ALA A 3 34.64 30.57 43.76
CA ALA A 3 33.94 29.36 44.22
C ALA A 3 32.41 29.46 44.11
N ILE A 4 31.91 28.88 43.01
CA ILE A 4 30.76 27.96 42.91
C ILE A 4 29.38 28.49 43.35
N ARG A 5 28.57 28.88 42.35
CA ARG A 5 27.10 28.88 42.45
C ARG A 5 26.58 27.46 42.15
N PRO A 6 25.64 26.91 42.92
CA PRO A 6 25.02 25.64 42.57
C PRO A 6 24.08 25.87 41.38
N VAL A 7 24.44 25.30 40.22
CA VAL A 7 23.53 25.19 39.08
C VAL A 7 22.60 24.02 39.38
N ALA A 8 21.40 24.32 39.88
CA ALA A 8 20.30 23.38 39.86
C ALA A 8 19.86 23.21 38.40
N LEU A 9 20.34 22.15 37.75
CA LEU A 9 19.91 21.82 36.39
C LEU A 9 18.51 21.20 36.49
N ALA A 10 17.55 21.93 35.94
CA ALA A 10 16.14 21.62 35.90
C ALA A 10 15.88 20.22 35.32
N GLY A 11 15.28 19.35 36.14
CA GLY A 11 14.53 18.21 35.62
C GLY A 11 13.19 18.72 35.09
N LEU A 12 13.01 18.71 33.77
CA LEU A 12 11.70 18.92 33.16
C LEU A 12 11.47 17.93 32.00
N LEU A 13 10.67 16.90 32.33
CA LEU A 13 9.54 16.36 31.55
C LEU A 13 9.74 16.07 30.05
N LEU A 14 9.73 14.77 29.70
CA LEU A 14 8.88 14.24 28.61
C LEU A 14 8.33 12.86 29.01
N ALA A 15 7.55 12.82 30.09
CA ALA A 15 6.58 11.75 30.32
C ALA A 15 5.33 12.09 29.50
N GLY A 16 5.33 11.62 28.25
CA GLY A 16 4.23 11.85 27.32
C GLY A 16 4.21 10.73 26.30
N CYS A 17 3.98 9.49 26.76
CA CYS A 17 3.53 8.40 25.89
C CYS A 17 2.12 8.77 25.40
N THR A 18 2.03 9.73 24.49
CA THR A 18 0.80 9.94 23.72
C THR A 18 0.75 8.77 22.75
N VAL A 19 0.03 7.72 23.16
CA VAL A 19 -0.38 6.66 22.23
C VAL A 19 -1.15 7.39 21.14
N ALA A 20 -0.59 7.45 19.93
CA ALA A 20 -1.29 8.05 18.80
C ALA A 20 -2.68 7.42 18.72
N PRO A 21 -3.76 8.22 18.58
CA PRO A 21 -5.11 7.67 18.50
C PRO A 21 -5.15 6.65 17.37
N THR A 22 -5.47 5.41 17.72
CA THR A 22 -5.69 4.33 16.75
C THR A 22 -6.86 4.73 15.88
N ALA A 23 -6.63 4.83 14.57
CA ALA A 23 -7.71 5.04 13.61
C ALA A 23 -8.76 3.92 13.78
N PRO A 24 -10.05 4.20 13.53
CA PRO A 24 -11.08 3.17 13.57
C PRO A 24 -10.68 1.98 12.68
N PRO A 25 -10.94 0.73 13.11
CA PRO A 25 -10.60 -0.44 12.33
C PRO A 25 -11.31 -0.40 10.97
N ILE A 26 -10.54 -0.56 9.90
CA ILE A 26 -11.09 -0.67 8.54
C ILE A 26 -11.59 -2.11 8.37
N ILE A 27 -12.87 -2.27 8.04
CA ILE A 27 -13.42 -3.59 7.68
C ILE A 27 -12.98 -3.88 6.24
N VAL A 28 -12.18 -4.93 6.06
CA VAL A 28 -11.57 -5.27 4.79
C VAL A 28 -12.07 -6.65 4.32
N PRO A 29 -12.59 -6.78 3.09
CA PRO A 29 -12.97 -8.07 2.54
C PRO A 29 -11.73 -8.94 2.26
N ASN A 30 -11.91 -10.26 2.23
CA ASN A 30 -10.86 -11.15 1.75
C ASN A 30 -10.72 -11.02 0.22
N VAL A 31 -9.59 -10.49 -0.22
CA VAL A 31 -9.25 -10.33 -1.64
C VAL A 31 -8.20 -11.33 -2.12
N GLY A 32 -7.84 -12.31 -1.29
CA GLY A 32 -6.84 -13.33 -1.63
C GLY A 32 -7.14 -14.09 -2.92
N GLY A 33 -6.09 -14.58 -3.58
CA GLY A 33 -6.17 -15.36 -4.80
C GLY A 33 -5.88 -14.55 -6.08
N MET A 34 -6.22 -15.16 -7.22
CA MET A 34 -5.94 -14.60 -8.53
C MET A 34 -7.05 -13.65 -9.00
N TRP A 35 -6.62 -12.57 -9.64
CA TRP A 35 -7.45 -11.58 -10.31
C TRP A 35 -6.88 -11.31 -11.70
N ALA A 36 -7.73 -11.17 -12.71
CA ALA A 36 -7.31 -10.94 -14.08
C ALA A 36 -8.19 -9.88 -14.75
N GLY A 37 -7.62 -9.10 -15.66
CA GLY A 37 -8.37 -8.13 -16.44
C GLY A 37 -7.45 -7.18 -17.20
N THR A 38 -7.72 -5.88 -17.14
CA THR A 38 -7.03 -4.87 -17.94
C THR A 38 -6.53 -3.69 -17.12
N TRP A 39 -5.43 -3.10 -17.56
CA TRP A 39 -4.87 -1.84 -17.08
C TRP A 39 -4.53 -0.97 -18.29
N GLY A 40 -5.30 0.08 -18.53
CA GLY A 40 -5.14 0.91 -19.72
C GLY A 40 -5.35 0.14 -21.03
N GLY A 41 -6.17 -0.93 -21.00
CA GLY A 41 -6.34 -1.86 -22.11
C GLY A 41 -5.29 -2.97 -22.20
N THR A 42 -4.19 -2.88 -21.44
CA THR A 42 -3.18 -3.94 -21.36
C THR A 42 -3.65 -5.07 -20.45
N PRO A 43 -3.56 -6.35 -20.88
CA PRO A 43 -3.86 -7.47 -20.01
C PRO A 43 -2.97 -7.48 -18.76
N VAL A 44 -3.60 -7.64 -17.59
CA VAL A 44 -2.93 -7.70 -16.29
C VAL A 44 -3.54 -8.80 -15.42
N THR A 45 -2.67 -9.48 -14.68
CA THR A 45 -3.02 -10.43 -13.64
C THR A 45 -2.42 -9.98 -12.32
N LEU A 46 -3.19 -10.10 -11.25
CA LEU A 46 -2.77 -9.83 -9.89
C LEU A 46 -3.02 -11.09 -9.06
N LEU A 47 -1.96 -11.72 -8.58
CA LEU A 47 -2.02 -12.83 -7.64
C LEU A 47 -1.73 -12.32 -6.23
N ILE A 48 -2.74 -12.32 -5.38
CA ILE A 48 -2.61 -11.94 -3.96
C ILE A 48 -2.34 -13.21 -3.16
N THR A 49 -1.12 -13.31 -2.63
CA THR A 49 -0.63 -14.50 -1.92
C THR A 49 -0.80 -14.41 -0.41
N ASP A 50 -0.81 -13.19 0.12
CA ASP A 50 -0.91 -12.95 1.56
C ASP A 50 -1.68 -11.65 1.82
N GLN A 51 -2.57 -11.67 2.81
CA GLN A 51 -3.32 -10.53 3.30
C GLN A 51 -3.14 -10.47 4.82
N ARG A 52 -2.60 -9.36 5.30
CA ARG A 52 -2.05 -9.19 6.65
C ARG A 52 -2.49 -7.87 7.28
N ASP A 53 -2.48 -7.78 8.60
CA ASP A 53 -3.00 -6.59 9.34
C ASP A 53 -1.91 -5.58 9.75
N ASP A 54 -0.68 -5.76 9.28
CA ASP A 54 0.51 -5.04 9.71
C ASP A 54 1.25 -4.32 8.56
N ALA A 55 0.54 -3.96 7.48
CA ALA A 55 1.15 -3.19 6.41
C ALA A 55 1.31 -1.71 6.81
N PRO A 56 2.43 -1.05 6.49
CA PRO A 56 2.60 0.37 6.78
C PRO A 56 1.50 1.21 6.13
N SER A 57 0.81 2.04 6.91
CA SER A 57 -0.29 2.87 6.41
C SER A 57 0.11 3.90 5.36
N GLY A 58 1.42 4.14 5.15
CA GLY A 58 1.94 5.20 4.29
C GLY A 58 1.74 6.62 4.84
N ALA A 59 1.05 6.76 5.98
CA ALA A 59 0.89 7.99 6.73
C ALA A 59 1.70 7.87 8.03
N GLY A 60 2.72 8.71 8.18
CA GLY A 60 3.52 8.70 9.38
C GLY A 60 4.73 9.61 9.34
N VAL A 61 5.36 9.77 10.50
CA VAL A 61 6.63 10.45 10.68
C VAL A 61 7.74 9.43 10.47
N TYR A 62 8.62 9.73 9.53
CA TYR A 62 9.77 8.90 9.19
C TYR A 62 11.08 9.62 9.53
N VAL A 63 12.10 8.88 9.96
CA VAL A 63 13.50 9.31 9.97
C VAL A 63 14.28 8.39 9.04
N GLY A 64 14.72 8.91 7.90
CA GLY A 64 15.19 8.07 6.79
C GLY A 64 14.07 7.15 6.30
N SER A 65 14.33 5.84 6.25
CA SER A 65 13.35 4.81 5.90
C SER A 65 12.61 4.21 7.11
N TRP A 66 12.92 4.66 8.34
CA TRP A 66 12.32 4.13 9.57
C TRP A 66 11.06 4.92 9.94
N LEU A 67 9.94 4.23 10.07
CA LEU A 67 8.68 4.79 10.57
C LEU A 67 8.77 4.94 12.10
N LEU A 68 8.69 6.17 12.60
CA LEU A 68 8.69 6.47 14.04
C LEU A 68 7.29 6.56 14.62
N LEU A 69 6.37 7.16 13.86
CA LEU A 69 4.97 7.36 14.27
C LEU A 69 4.09 7.12 13.04
N GLY A 70 3.22 6.12 13.07
CA GLY A 70 2.28 5.86 11.99
C GLY A 70 1.42 4.65 12.29
N GLY A 71 0.25 4.58 11.67
CA GLY A 71 -0.65 3.44 11.80
C GLY A 71 -0.14 2.24 10.99
N GLN A 72 -0.47 1.04 11.45
CA GLN A 72 -0.55 -0.11 10.56
C GLN A 72 -1.94 -0.14 9.95
N THR A 73 -2.02 -0.67 8.74
CA THR A 73 -3.27 -0.91 8.01
C THR A 73 -3.29 -2.35 7.55
N PRO A 74 -4.47 -2.94 7.34
CA PRO A 74 -4.57 -4.13 6.53
C PRO A 74 -3.87 -3.90 5.19
N GLY A 75 -3.14 -4.89 4.73
CA GLY A 75 -2.46 -4.85 3.46
C GLY A 75 -2.24 -6.24 2.91
N LEU A 76 -1.45 -6.31 1.86
CA LEU A 76 -1.25 -7.54 1.13
C LEU A 76 0.13 -7.61 0.48
N SER A 77 0.49 -8.81 0.06
CA SER A 77 1.60 -9.02 -0.86
C SER A 77 1.18 -9.99 -1.97
N GLY A 78 1.91 -9.94 -3.07
CA GLY A 78 1.58 -10.74 -4.22
C GLY A 78 2.50 -10.50 -5.41
N VAL A 79 2.03 -10.95 -6.57
CA VAL A 79 2.70 -10.76 -7.86
C VAL A 79 1.72 -10.13 -8.83
N MET A 80 2.18 -9.11 -9.55
CA MET A 80 1.46 -8.51 -10.66
C MET A 80 2.19 -8.83 -11.95
N SER A 81 1.45 -9.36 -12.92
CA SER A 81 1.97 -9.71 -14.24
C SER A 81 1.22 -8.92 -15.31
N TYR A 82 1.93 -8.31 -16.25
CA TYR A 82 1.34 -7.55 -17.36
C TYR A 82 2.28 -7.60 -18.57
N THR A 83 1.75 -7.23 -19.74
CA THR A 83 2.54 -7.20 -20.97
C THR A 83 2.96 -5.77 -21.29
N THR A 84 4.23 -5.56 -21.61
CA THR A 84 4.73 -4.26 -22.08
C THR A 84 5.74 -4.46 -23.18
N ARG A 85 5.60 -3.72 -24.29
CA ARG A 85 6.45 -3.86 -25.50
C ARG A 85 6.53 -5.29 -26.07
N GLY A 86 5.53 -6.12 -25.82
CA GLY A 86 5.51 -7.54 -26.24
C GLY A 86 6.18 -8.49 -25.25
N ASP A 87 6.81 -7.98 -24.19
CA ASP A 87 7.40 -8.78 -23.13
C ASP A 87 6.41 -8.96 -21.96
N HIS A 88 6.40 -10.16 -21.40
CA HIS A 88 5.68 -10.44 -20.15
C HIS A 88 6.55 -10.04 -18.97
N VAL A 89 6.06 -9.11 -18.17
CA VAL A 89 6.72 -8.64 -16.96
C VAL A 89 5.94 -9.15 -15.75
N SER A 90 6.64 -9.70 -14.77
CA SER A 90 6.08 -10.11 -13.48
C SER A 90 6.89 -9.46 -12.36
N VAL A 91 6.20 -8.74 -11.48
CA VAL A 91 6.83 -8.00 -10.38
C VAL A 91 6.13 -8.32 -9.08
N ASN A 92 6.92 -8.37 -8.00
CA ASN A 92 6.35 -8.42 -6.66
C ASN A 92 5.59 -7.13 -6.38
N VAL A 93 4.49 -7.24 -5.64
CA VAL A 93 3.71 -6.10 -5.20
C VAL A 93 3.48 -6.13 -3.70
N HIS A 94 3.33 -4.93 -3.15
CA HIS A 94 2.85 -4.71 -1.80
C HIS A 94 1.61 -3.83 -1.89
N GLY A 95 0.57 -4.20 -1.15
CA GLY A 95 -0.66 -3.42 -1.10
C GLY A 95 -1.00 -2.98 0.30
N ARG A 96 -1.77 -1.90 0.40
CA ARG A 96 -2.37 -1.41 1.64
C ARG A 96 -3.80 -0.97 1.40
N PHE A 97 -4.65 -1.26 2.36
CA PHE A 97 -6.01 -0.74 2.39
C PHE A 97 -6.03 0.63 3.04
N ALA A 98 -6.82 1.53 2.47
CA ALA A 98 -7.00 2.88 2.96
C ALA A 98 -8.46 3.30 2.82
N THR A 99 -8.88 4.27 3.63
CA THR A 99 -10.16 4.95 3.42
C THR A 99 -9.89 6.24 2.66
N LEU A 100 -10.30 6.30 1.40
CA LEU A 100 -10.18 7.48 0.54
C LEU A 100 -11.57 8.08 0.31
N ALA A 101 -11.73 9.37 0.65
CA ALA A 101 -13.03 10.06 0.56
C ALA A 101 -14.20 9.28 1.22
N GLY A 102 -13.92 8.61 2.35
CA GLY A 102 -14.91 7.82 3.09
C GLY A 102 -15.22 6.44 2.50
N ARG A 103 -14.49 5.98 1.47
CA ARG A 103 -14.66 4.66 0.85
C ARG A 103 -13.40 3.82 0.97
N LEU A 104 -13.58 2.51 1.05
CA LEU A 104 -12.47 1.56 1.03
C LEU A 104 -11.75 1.63 -0.32
N ALA A 105 -10.43 1.71 -0.28
CA ALA A 105 -9.56 1.61 -1.44
C ALA A 105 -8.39 0.69 -1.14
N LEU A 106 -7.86 0.06 -2.18
CA LEU A 106 -6.66 -0.75 -2.16
C LEU A 106 -5.62 -0.10 -3.06
N ILE A 107 -4.49 0.27 -2.47
CA ILE A 107 -3.33 0.81 -3.16
C ILE A 107 -2.33 -0.32 -3.30
N VAL A 108 -1.92 -0.66 -4.51
CA VAL A 108 -0.96 -1.71 -4.83
C VAL A 108 0.26 -1.10 -5.49
N ASP A 109 1.40 -1.18 -4.85
CA ASP A 109 2.68 -0.67 -5.32
C ASP A 109 3.58 -1.83 -5.78
N SER A 110 4.16 -1.71 -6.98
CA SER A 110 5.12 -2.68 -7.48
C SER A 110 6.53 -2.44 -6.91
N ALA A 111 7.20 -3.51 -6.51
CA ALA A 111 8.64 -3.56 -6.29
C ALA A 111 9.39 -3.81 -7.60
N ALA A 112 9.06 -3.08 -8.67
CA ALA A 112 9.72 -3.21 -9.96
C ALA A 112 11.12 -2.56 -9.89
N PRO A 113 12.20 -3.26 -10.33
CA PRO A 113 13.55 -2.72 -10.31
C PRO A 113 13.70 -1.44 -11.13
N ASP A 114 12.82 -1.27 -12.12
CA ASP A 114 12.96 -0.25 -13.14
C ASP A 114 12.15 1.02 -12.78
N GLY A 115 11.23 0.95 -11.81
CA GLY A 115 10.46 2.09 -11.34
C GLY A 115 9.08 1.71 -10.81
N ALA A 116 8.66 2.39 -9.73
CA ALA A 116 7.37 2.16 -9.08
C ALA A 116 6.19 2.28 -10.06
N GLN A 117 5.33 1.27 -10.05
CA GLN A 117 4.01 1.25 -10.65
C GLN A 117 2.99 1.17 -9.53
N GLN A 118 1.84 1.78 -9.73
CA GLN A 118 0.80 1.83 -8.71
C GLN A 118 -0.55 1.53 -9.33
N LEU A 119 -1.33 0.65 -8.71
CA LEU A 119 -2.76 0.52 -8.93
C LEU A 119 -3.49 1.10 -7.72
N LEU A 120 -4.45 1.98 -7.97
CA LEU A 120 -5.40 2.49 -7.00
C LEU A 120 -6.78 1.92 -7.34
N LEU A 121 -7.23 0.95 -6.56
CA LEU A 121 -8.50 0.26 -6.72
C LEU A 121 -9.51 0.86 -5.72
N THR A 122 -10.58 1.48 -6.22
CA THR A 122 -11.57 2.22 -5.42
C THR A 122 -12.94 1.56 -5.37
N SER A 123 -13.20 0.58 -6.24
CA SER A 123 -14.32 -0.35 -6.09
C SER A 123 -13.76 -1.73 -5.79
N ILE A 124 -14.16 -2.33 -4.68
CA ILE A 124 -13.70 -3.65 -4.24
C ILE A 124 -14.95 -4.48 -3.91
N GLU A 125 -15.35 -5.29 -4.88
CA GLU A 125 -16.48 -6.20 -4.81
C GLU A 125 -15.97 -7.66 -4.74
N PRO A 126 -16.81 -8.64 -4.35
CA PRO A 126 -16.37 -10.02 -4.17
C PRO A 126 -15.70 -10.64 -5.40
N ASP A 127 -16.13 -10.27 -6.60
CA ASP A 127 -15.70 -10.81 -7.89
C ASP A 127 -15.10 -9.75 -8.83
N GLN A 128 -15.11 -8.47 -8.46
CA GLN A 128 -14.58 -7.38 -9.27
C GLN A 128 -13.81 -6.34 -8.45
N MET A 129 -12.68 -5.86 -8.97
CA MET A 129 -12.00 -4.66 -8.48
C MET A 129 -11.80 -3.66 -9.61
N VAL A 130 -12.08 -2.38 -9.36
CA VAL A 130 -12.01 -1.31 -10.36
C VAL A 130 -11.28 -0.10 -9.79
N GLY A 131 -10.48 0.54 -10.65
CA GLY A 131 -9.87 1.82 -10.33
C GLY A 131 -8.98 2.34 -11.45
N SER A 132 -7.79 2.77 -11.09
CA SER A 132 -6.81 3.36 -12.02
C SER A 132 -5.41 2.87 -11.71
N GLY A 133 -4.52 2.95 -12.69
CA GLY A 133 -3.13 2.55 -12.53
C GLY A 133 -2.19 3.49 -13.26
N THR A 134 -1.03 3.71 -12.68
CA THR A 134 0.02 4.54 -13.23
C THR A 134 1.34 3.79 -13.27
N SER A 135 2.07 3.93 -14.37
CA SER A 135 3.44 3.46 -14.50
C SER A 135 4.39 4.66 -14.49
N LYS A 136 5.54 4.54 -13.83
CA LYS A 136 6.60 5.56 -13.98
C LYS A 136 7.15 5.62 -15.41
N PHE A 137 6.97 4.56 -16.19
CA PHE A 137 7.36 4.54 -17.58
C PHE A 137 6.33 5.22 -18.46
N SER A 138 6.79 6.17 -19.28
CA SER A 138 5.96 6.80 -20.31
C SER A 138 5.40 5.80 -21.32
N TRP A 139 6.06 4.65 -21.48
CA TRP A 139 5.65 3.55 -22.33
C TRP A 139 4.92 2.42 -21.60
N GLY A 140 4.82 2.47 -20.27
CA GLY A 140 4.05 1.49 -19.50
C GLY A 140 2.54 1.75 -19.60
N PRO A 141 1.70 0.79 -19.21
CA PRO A 141 0.26 0.98 -19.16
C PRO A 141 -0.13 2.13 -18.21
N GLN A 142 -1.19 2.84 -18.56
CA GLN A 142 -1.73 3.99 -17.83
C GLN A 142 -3.26 3.98 -17.91
N GLY A 143 -3.93 4.48 -16.88
CA GLY A 143 -5.37 4.75 -16.93
C GLY A 143 -6.21 3.68 -16.22
N PRO A 144 -7.41 3.36 -16.71
CA PRO A 144 -8.39 2.56 -15.97
C PRO A 144 -7.89 1.13 -15.72
N VAL A 145 -8.27 0.59 -14.56
CA VAL A 145 -7.96 -0.79 -14.17
C VAL A 145 -9.25 -1.50 -13.85
N GLU A 146 -9.45 -2.66 -14.45
CA GLU A 146 -10.55 -3.57 -14.15
C GLU A 146 -9.99 -4.97 -13.95
N LEU A 147 -10.28 -5.56 -12.80
CA LEU A 147 -9.85 -6.90 -12.41
C LEU A 147 -11.07 -7.71 -12.01
N LYS A 148 -11.10 -8.97 -12.41
CA LYS A 148 -12.16 -9.93 -12.07
C LYS A 148 -11.56 -11.22 -11.58
N ARG A 149 -12.28 -11.94 -10.72
CA ARG A 149 -11.88 -13.30 -10.38
C ARG A 149 -11.98 -14.18 -11.63
N PRO A 150 -10.92 -14.91 -12.01
CA PRO A 150 -11.02 -15.90 -13.07
C PRO A 150 -12.06 -16.95 -12.68
N PRO A 151 -12.77 -17.53 -13.66
CA PRO A 151 -13.57 -18.72 -13.40
C PRO A 151 -12.66 -19.82 -12.83
N ALA A 152 -13.14 -20.53 -11.81
CA ALA A 152 -12.40 -21.65 -11.27
C ALA A 152 -12.16 -22.68 -12.37
N THR A 153 -10.89 -22.93 -12.71
CA THR A 153 -10.52 -23.99 -13.63
C THR A 153 -10.88 -25.33 -12.96
N ARG A 154 -11.85 -26.05 -13.52
CA ARG A 154 -12.24 -27.40 -13.09
C ARG A 154 -11.36 -28.44 -13.76
#